data_AF-A0A938LTK4-F1
#
_entry.id   AF-A0A938LTK4-F1
#
_cell.length_a   1.000
_cell.length_b   1.000
_cell.length_c   1.000
_cell.angle_alpha   90.00
_cell.angle_beta   90.00
_cell.angle_gamma   90.00
#
_symmetry.space_group_name_H-M   'P 1'
#
loop_
_entity.id
_entity.type
_entity.pdbx_description
1 polymer ?
#
loop_
_entity_poly.entity_id
_entity_poly.type
_entity_poly.pdbx_seq_one_letter_code
_entity_poly.pdbx_strand_id
1 'polypeptide(L)'
;MSRCVHCGSSSFGTGCPYSEDHLHVHLTDENHCRFCNSTSYGSGCPYSEDQIHVHGPGSRCIYCGSHGVGTGCPYSSDRKHVRMD
;
A
#
# COMPACT_ATOMS: atom_id res chain seq x y z
N MET A 1 -7.87 -4.69 12.21
CA MET A 1 -7.51 -5.12 10.84
C MET A 1 -8.60 -4.69 9.89
N SER A 2 -8.25 -4.01 8.80
CA SER A 2 -9.16 -3.69 7.72
C SER A 2 -9.55 -4.96 6.96
N ARG A 3 -10.70 -4.94 6.29
CA ARG A 3 -11.17 -6.03 5.44
C ARG A 3 -10.85 -5.71 3.98
N CYS A 4 -10.61 -6.74 3.17
CA CYS A 4 -10.39 -6.59 1.74
C CYS A 4 -11.59 -5.88 1.10
N VAL A 5 -11.33 -4.84 0.31
CA VAL A 5 -12.38 -4.00 -0.29
C VAL A 5 -13.25 -4.74 -1.31
N HIS A 6 -12.73 -5.83 -1.89
CA HIS A 6 -13.43 -6.59 -2.94
C HIS A 6 -14.29 -7.73 -2.38
N CYS A 7 -13.82 -8.44 -1.35
CA CYS A 7 -14.49 -9.65 -0.84
C CYS A 7 -14.78 -9.64 0.66
N GLY A 8 -14.33 -8.60 1.37
CA GLY A 8 -14.46 -8.54 2.82
C GLY A 8 -13.61 -9.56 3.58
N SER A 9 -12.69 -10.32 2.97
CA SER A 9 -11.79 -11.21 3.71
C SER A 9 -10.82 -10.43 4.62
N SER A 10 -10.32 -11.06 5.69
CA SER A 10 -9.19 -10.54 6.48
C SER A 10 -7.82 -10.99 5.97
N SER A 11 -7.78 -11.87 4.96
CA SER A 11 -6.54 -12.34 4.34
C SER A 11 -5.88 -11.26 3.51
N PHE A 12 -4.54 -11.23 3.51
CA PHE A 12 -3.70 -10.41 2.63
C PHE A 12 -3.09 -11.27 1.51
N GLY A 13 -2.48 -10.65 0.51
CA GLY A 13 -1.81 -11.32 -0.60
C GLY A 13 -2.77 -11.78 -1.70
N THR A 14 -2.51 -12.94 -2.28
CA THR A 14 -3.29 -13.49 -3.41
C THR A 14 -4.52 -14.28 -2.94
N GLY A 15 -5.43 -14.57 -3.88
CA GLY A 15 -6.58 -15.43 -3.67
C GLY A 15 -7.91 -14.69 -3.50
N CYS A 16 -7.98 -13.41 -3.83
CA CYS A 16 -9.26 -12.69 -3.84
C CYS A 16 -10.04 -13.04 -5.12
N PRO A 17 -11.22 -13.68 -5.02
CA PRO A 17 -11.99 -14.08 -6.21
C PRO A 17 -12.69 -12.91 -6.92
N TYR A 18 -12.72 -11.73 -6.29
CA TYR A 18 -13.46 -10.55 -6.79
C TYR A 18 -12.55 -9.36 -7.12
N SER A 19 -11.24 -9.54 -7.03
CA SER A 19 -10.25 -8.56 -7.50
C SER A 19 -9.75 -8.99 -8.88
N GLU A 20 -9.55 -8.06 -9.80
CA GLU A 20 -9.03 -8.36 -11.15
C GLU A 20 -7.64 -8.99 -11.08
N ASP A 21 -6.76 -8.43 -10.25
CA ASP A 21 -5.41 -8.98 -10.01
C ASP A 21 -5.39 -10.18 -9.05
N HIS A 22 -6.57 -10.64 -8.62
CA HIS A 22 -6.72 -11.70 -7.61
C HIS A 22 -6.05 -11.38 -6.27
N LEU A 23 -5.83 -10.10 -5.97
CA LEU A 23 -5.18 -9.62 -4.77
C LEU A 23 -6.20 -9.16 -3.71
N HIS A 24 -5.89 -9.44 -2.45
CA HIS A 24 -6.57 -8.82 -1.34
C HIS A 24 -6.04 -7.41 -1.13
N VAL A 25 -6.88 -6.42 -1.42
CA VAL A 25 -6.55 -5.01 -1.28
C VAL A 25 -7.27 -4.44 -0.06
N HIS A 26 -6.50 -3.85 0.85
CA HIS A 26 -7.02 -3.33 2.11
C HIS A 26 -6.83 -1.81 2.18
N LEU A 27 -7.86 -1.09 2.62
CA LEU A 27 -7.68 0.30 3.05
C LEU A 27 -7.26 0.26 4.53
N THR A 28 -5.96 0.03 4.75
CA THR A 28 -5.30 0.02 6.06
C THR A 28 -5.03 1.46 6.56
N ASP A 29 -4.34 1.58 7.68
CA ASP A 29 -3.76 2.84 8.14
C ASP A 29 -2.38 3.11 7.49
N GLU A 30 -1.82 4.28 7.77
CA GLU A 30 -0.49 4.68 7.29
C GLU A 30 0.64 3.72 7.68
N ASN A 31 0.48 2.87 8.71
CA ASN A 31 1.58 2.00 9.16
C ASN A 31 1.59 0.61 8.51
N HIS A 32 0.60 0.24 7.69
CA HIS A 32 0.54 -1.09 7.09
C HIS A 32 0.33 -1.05 5.58
N CYS A 33 1.10 -1.85 4.85
CA CYS A 33 0.95 -2.05 3.41
C CYS A 33 -0.39 -2.71 3.08
N ARG A 34 -1.10 -2.16 2.11
CA ARG A 34 -2.43 -2.57 1.68
C ARG A 34 -2.54 -3.96 1.08
N PHE A 35 -1.43 -4.56 0.66
CA PHE A 35 -1.41 -5.86 -0.01
C PHE A 35 -0.81 -6.97 0.85
N CYS A 36 0.19 -6.68 1.69
CA CYS A 36 0.92 -7.70 2.46
C CYS A 36 0.91 -7.49 3.98
N ASN A 37 0.27 -6.43 4.49
CA ASN A 37 0.25 -6.07 5.91
C ASN A 37 1.64 -5.78 6.54
N SER A 38 2.69 -5.65 5.73
CA SER A 38 4.03 -5.24 6.19
C SER A 38 4.00 -3.82 6.73
N THR A 39 4.80 -3.53 7.76
CA THR A 39 5.01 -2.17 8.26
C THR A 39 6.15 -1.42 7.57
N SER A 40 6.89 -2.11 6.69
CA SER A 40 8.01 -1.55 5.95
C SER A 40 7.52 -0.70 4.77
N TYR A 41 8.19 0.43 4.54
CA TYR A 41 8.01 1.25 3.34
C TYR A 41 9.06 0.90 2.28
N GLY A 42 8.85 1.38 1.05
CA GLY A 42 9.78 1.22 -0.06
C GLY A 42 9.65 -0.14 -0.75
N SER A 43 10.76 -0.68 -1.26
CA SER A 43 10.75 -1.92 -2.03
C SER A 43 10.62 -3.17 -1.16
N GLY A 44 10.11 -4.26 -1.76
CA GLY A 44 10.01 -5.57 -1.14
C GLY A 44 8.57 -6.10 -0.97
N CYS A 45 7.57 -5.45 -1.58
CA CYS A 45 6.20 -5.98 -1.54
C CYS A 45 6.00 -7.08 -2.58
N PRO A 46 5.81 -8.35 -2.18
CA PRO A 46 5.72 -9.48 -3.12
C PRO A 46 4.43 -9.48 -3.96
N TYR A 47 3.48 -8.61 -3.63
CA TYR A 47 2.16 -8.56 -4.24
C TYR A 47 1.87 -7.25 -4.98
N SER A 48 2.75 -6.25 -4.87
CA SER A 48 2.63 -5.03 -5.68
C SER A 48 3.37 -5.24 -7.00
N GLU A 49 2.83 -4.76 -8.12
CA GLU A 49 3.47 -4.88 -9.44
C GLU A 49 4.87 -4.25 -9.47
N ASP A 50 4.99 -3.02 -8.92
CA ASP A 50 6.27 -2.32 -8.82
C ASP A 50 7.18 -2.84 -7.69
N GLN A 51 6.76 -3.90 -6.99
CA GLN A 51 7.42 -4.43 -5.79
C GLN A 51 7.55 -3.39 -4.66
N ILE A 52 6.72 -2.33 -4.67
CA ILE A 52 6.73 -1.25 -3.66
C ILE A 52 5.61 -1.46 -2.65
N HIS A 53 5.88 -1.24 -1.37
CA HIS A 53 4.87 -1.17 -0.33
C HIS A 53 4.05 0.10 -0.48
N VAL A 54 2.72 -0.06 -0.56
CA VAL A 54 1.77 1.05 -0.62
C VAL A 54 0.91 1.03 0.63
N HIS A 55 0.98 2.11 1.41
CA HIS A 55 0.30 2.25 2.68
C HIS A 55 -1.04 2.99 2.55
N GLY A 56 -1.87 2.88 3.57
CA GLY A 56 -3.17 3.54 3.62
C GLY A 56 -3.11 5.03 4.01
N PRO A 57 -4.27 5.68 4.15
CA PRO A 57 -4.38 7.09 4.52
C PRO A 57 -3.69 7.45 5.84
N GLY A 58 -3.16 8.68 5.88
CA GLY A 58 -2.54 9.27 7.06
C GLY A 58 -1.56 10.41 6.74
N SER A 59 -0.65 10.67 7.68
CA SER A 59 0.21 11.86 7.68
C SER A 59 1.52 11.69 6.88
N ARG A 60 1.81 10.48 6.41
CA ARG A 60 3.07 10.08 5.76
C ARG A 60 2.87 9.72 4.30
N CYS A 61 3.96 9.81 3.53
CA CYS A 61 3.99 9.35 2.15
C CYS A 61 3.69 7.86 2.06
N ILE A 62 2.70 7.46 1.24
CA ILE A 62 2.22 6.08 1.12
C ILE A 62 3.28 5.09 0.62
N TYR A 63 4.34 5.58 -0.05
CA TYR A 63 5.40 4.74 -0.62
C TYR A 63 6.67 4.70 0.23
N CYS A 64 6.98 5.76 0.98
CA CYS A 64 8.30 5.91 1.64
C CYS A 64 8.25 6.31 3.12
N GLY A 65 7.07 6.60 3.67
CA GLY A 65 6.91 6.95 5.09
C GLY A 65 7.38 8.36 5.47
N SER A 66 7.90 9.14 4.53
CA SER A 66 8.34 10.52 4.78
C SER A 66 7.15 11.43 5.16
N HIS A 67 7.36 12.32 6.13
CA HIS A 67 6.47 13.45 6.42
C HIS A 67 6.66 14.64 5.45
N GLY A 68 7.58 14.52 4.49
CA GLY A 68 7.78 15.51 3.44
C GLY A 68 6.56 15.70 2.54
N VAL A 69 6.56 16.80 1.79
CA VAL A 69 5.61 17.13 0.71
C VAL A 69 6.41 17.52 -0.54
N GLY A 70 5.79 17.45 -1.72
CA GLY A 70 6.46 17.79 -2.97
C GLY A 70 7.40 16.69 -3.47
N THR A 71 8.56 17.05 -4.02
CA THR A 71 9.49 16.11 -4.67
C THR A 71 10.46 15.43 -3.69
N GLY A 72 11.05 14.30 -4.09
CA GLY A 72 12.08 13.60 -3.34
C GLY A 72 11.71 12.18 -2.91
N CYS A 73 10.57 11.65 -3.35
CA CYS A 73 10.21 10.27 -3.07
C CYS A 73 11.00 9.31 -3.99
N PRO A 74 11.81 8.38 -3.43
CA PRO A 74 12.56 7.44 -4.25
C PRO A 74 11.70 6.31 -4.83
N TYR A 75 10.48 6.10 -4.30
CA TYR A 75 9.62 4.98 -4.64
C TYR A 75 8.32 5.36 -5.36
N SER A 76 8.01 6.65 -5.46
CA SER A 76 6.93 7.13 -6.33
C SER A 76 7.45 7.32 -7.76
N SER A 77 6.65 6.91 -8.75
CA SER A 77 7.02 6.99 -10.18
C SER A 77 7.26 8.43 -10.64
N ASP A 78 6.50 9.40 -10.12
CA ASP A 78 6.64 10.83 -10.38
C ASP A 78 7.64 11.54 -9.43
N ARG A 79 8.31 10.76 -8.57
CA ARG A 79 9.25 11.23 -7.54
C ARG A 79 8.63 12.17 -6.50
N LYS A 80 7.31 12.20 -6.34
CA LYS A 80 6.64 13.03 -5.33
C LYS A 80 6.20 12.24 -4.12
N HIS A 81 6.16 12.91 -2.97
CA HIS A 81 5.53 12.40 -1.77
C HIS A 81 4.02 12.46 -1.94
N VAL A 82 3.38 11.29 -1.95
CA VAL A 82 1.93 11.12 -2.11
C VAL A 82 1.33 10.68 -0.79
N ARG A 83 0.23 11.31 -0.37
CA ARG A 83 -0.58 10.90 0.77
C ARG A 83 -1.95 10.47 0.27
N MET A 84 -2.61 9.56 0.98
CA MET A 84 -4.01 9.24 0.74
C MET A 84 -4.87 10.05 1.69
N ASP A 85 -5.91 10.67 1.15
CA ASP A 85 -6.95 11.41 1.87
C ASP A 85 -8.11 10.50 2.31
#